data_AF-A0A920E5A1-F1
#
_entry.id   AF-A0A920E5A1-F1
#
_cell.length_a   1.000
_cell.length_b   1.000
_cell.length_c   1.000
_cell.angle_alpha   90.00
_cell.angle_beta   90.00
_cell.angle_gamma   90.00
#
_symmetry.space_group_name_H-M   'P 1'
#
loop_
_entity.id
_entity.type
_entity.pdbx_description
1 polymer ?
#
loop_
_entity_poly.entity_id
_entity_poly.type
_entity_poly.pdbx_seq_one_letter_code
_entity_poly.pdbx_strand_id
1 'polypeptide(L)' 'MLNLIYAHNGLAEVQEMIDWVEYSNAEEGEFADMRKINGFPDPLNVKVWSVGNERSGIEYINKVREQAWK' A
#
# COMPACT_ATOMS: atom_id res chain seq x y z
N MET A 1 -7.27 -11.22 14.37
CA MET A 1 -6.55 -11.53 13.12
C MET A 1 -5.75 -10.28 12.77
N LEU A 2 -4.41 -10.35 12.74
CA LEU A 2 -3.59 -9.22 12.28
C LEU A 2 -3.59 -9.27 10.75
N ASN A 3 -4.18 -8.27 10.10
CA ASN A 3 -4.12 -8.14 8.65
C ASN A 3 -2.84 -7.37 8.32
N LEU A 4 -1.89 -8.02 7.66
CA LEU A 4 -0.68 -7.41 7.11
C LEU A 4 -0.86 -7.28 5.61
N ILE A 5 -0.77 -6.06 5.09
CA ILE A 5 -0.77 -5.80 3.65
C ILE A 5 0.65 -5.44 3.19
N TYR A 6 1.04 -6.03 2.06
CA TYR A 6 2.37 -5.97 1.48
C TYR A 6 2.37 -5.04 0.26
N ALA A 7 3.14 -3.95 0.34
CA ALA A 7 3.32 -3.02 -0.78
C ALA A 7 4.68 -3.24 -1.47
N HIS A 8 4.69 -3.44 -2.79
CA HIS A 8 5.92 -3.71 -3.56
C HIS A 8 6.72 -2.43 -3.81
N ASN A 9 7.68 -2.12 -2.93
CA ASN A 9 8.63 -1.04 -3.19
C ASN A 9 9.54 -1.39 -4.37
N GLY A 10 9.32 -0.74 -5.51
CA GLY A 10 10.22 -0.75 -6.67
C GLY A 10 9.55 -0.76 -8.04
N LEU A 11 8.26 -1.08 -8.13
CA LEU A 11 7.43 -1.03 -9.34
C LEU A 11 6.08 -0.36 -9.14
N ALA A 12 5.59 -0.30 -7.90
CA ALA A 12 4.34 0.38 -7.57
C ALA A 12 4.59 1.88 -7.37
N GLU A 13 3.68 2.69 -7.92
CA GLU A 13 3.63 4.14 -7.70
C GLU A 13 3.05 4.46 -6.31
N VAL A 14 3.31 5.68 -5.80
CA VAL A 14 2.73 6.13 -4.52
C VAL A 14 1.20 6.06 -4.54
N GLN A 15 0.59 6.31 -5.70
CA GLN A 15 -0.85 6.23 -5.88
C GLN A 15 -1.38 4.81 -5.59
N GLU A 16 -0.68 3.77 -6.03
CA GLU A 16 -1.10 2.39 -5.78
C GLU A 16 -1.13 2.07 -4.28
N MET A 17 -0.22 2.65 -3.48
CA MET A 17 -0.28 2.50 -2.02
C MET A 17 -1.48 3.22 -1.41
N ILE A 18 -1.83 4.40 -1.92
CA ILE A 18 -3.01 5.16 -1.46
C ILE A 18 -4.27 4.36 -1.77
N ASP A 19 -4.37 3.80 -2.97
CA ASP A 19 -5.51 2.99 -3.42
C ASP A 19 -5.70 1.76 -2.53
N TRP A 20 -4.61 1.08 -2.12
CA TRP A 20 -4.68 -0.03 -1.18
C TRP A 20 -5.16 0.39 0.22
N VAL A 21 -4.73 1.56 0.70
CA VAL A 21 -5.21 2.10 1.98
C VAL A 21 -6.70 2.42 1.91
N GLU A 22 -7.15 3.03 0.82
CA GLU A 22 -8.56 3.33 0.58
C GLU A 22 -9.39 2.05 0.51
N TYR A 23 -8.97 1.08 -0.31
CA TYR A 23 -9.63 -0.22 -0.43
C TYR A 23 -9.81 -0.89 0.93
N SER A 24 -8.76 -0.89 1.74
CA SER A 24 -8.72 -1.65 2.98
C SER A 24 -9.49 -0.99 4.11
N ASN A 25 -9.41 0.33 4.25
CA ASN A 25 -9.82 1.03 5.47
C ASN A 25 -10.85 2.14 5.24
N ALA A 26 -11.09 2.62 4.02
CA ALA A 26 -12.08 3.67 3.79
C ALA A 26 -13.52 3.15 3.87
N GLU A 27 -14.43 4.02 4.31
CA GLU A 27 -15.87 3.73 4.38
C GLU A 27 -16.58 4.06 3.05
N GLU A 28 -16.06 5.06 2.32
CA GLU A 28 -16.56 5.57 1.06
C GLU A 28 -15.40 5.82 0.08
N GLY A 29 -15.72 5.90 -1.22
CA GLY A 29 -14.75 6.04 -2.31
C GLY A 29 -14.77 4.87 -3.28
N GLU A 30 -14.10 5.03 -4.42
CA GLU A 30 -14.10 4.05 -5.52
C GLU A 30 -13.58 2.69 -5.04
N PHE A 31 -12.49 2.70 -4.27
CA PHE A 31 -11.87 1.48 -3.77
C PHE A 31 -12.66 0.88 -2.59
N ALA A 32 -13.34 1.69 -1.78
CA ALA A 32 -14.24 1.19 -0.76
C ALA A 32 -15.47 0.50 -1.38
N ASP A 33 -16.00 1.03 -2.48
CA ASP A 33 -17.11 0.43 -3.21
C ASP A 33 -16.68 -0.85 -3.92
N MET A 34 -15.48 -0.87 -4.51
CA MET A 34 -14.90 -2.11 -5.03
C MET A 34 -14.71 -3.17 -3.94
N ARG A 35 -14.32 -2.79 -2.71
CA ARG A 35 -14.24 -3.71 -1.57
C ARG A 35 -15.61 -4.32 -1.24
N LYS A 36 -16.66 -3.49 -1.18
CA LYS A 36 -18.04 -3.93 -0.94
C LYS A 36 -18.51 -4.92 -2.01
N ILE A 37 -18.25 -4.63 -3.29
CA ILE A 37 -18.58 -5.52 -4.42
C ILE A 37 -17.88 -6.87 -4.31
N ASN A 38 -16.63 -6.88 -3.84
CA ASN A 38 -15.85 -8.10 -3.63
C ASN A 38 -16.27 -8.90 -2.39
N GLY A 39 -17.36 -8.50 -1.71
CA GLY A 39 -17.97 -9.25 -0.60
C GLY A 39 -17.52 -8.82 0.80
N PHE A 40 -16.77 -7.71 0.92
CA PHE A 40 -16.31 -7.17 2.20
C PHE A 40 -16.94 -5.79 2.45
N PRO A 41 -18.19 -5.73 2.96
CA PRO A 41 -18.91 -4.48 3.10
C PRO A 41 -18.24 -3.51 4.09
N ASP A 42 -17.71 -4.07 5.19
CA ASP A 42 -17.08 -3.31 6.26
C ASP A 42 -15.57 -3.11 6.01
N PRO A 43 -14.97 -2.01 6.53
CA PRO A 43 -13.52 -1.82 6.51
C PRO A 43 -12.77 -2.98 7.16
N LEU A 44 -11.65 -3.36 6.55
CA LEU A 44 -10.78 -4.45 7.00
C LEU A 44 -9.97 -4.07 8.26
N ASN A 45 -9.98 -2.79 8.65
CA ASN A 45 -9.33 -2.27 9.84
C ASN A 45 -7.85 -2.68 9.95
N VAL A 46 -7.14 -2.58 8.82
CA VAL A 46 -5.71 -2.90 8.71
C VAL A 46 -4.92 -1.87 9.50
N LYS A 47 -4.31 -2.31 10.60
CA LYS A 47 -3.56 -1.45 11.53
C LYS A 47 -2.07 -1.40 11.24
N VAL A 48 -1.53 -2.41 10.54
CA VAL A 48 -0.10 -2.57 10.31
C VAL A 48 0.13 -2.76 8.82
N TRP A 49 0.99 -1.91 8.27
CA TRP A 49 1.37 -1.91 6.86
C TRP A 49 2.88 -2.12 6.77
N SER A 50 3.31 -3.06 5.90
CA SER A 50 4.72 -3.20 5.57
C SER A 50 4.97 -2.58 4.22
N VAL A 51 5.75 -1.50 4.23
CA VAL A 51 6.15 -0.81 3.01
C VAL A 51 7.47 -1.40 2.53
N GLY A 52 7.36 -2.27 1.52
CA GLY A 52 8.51 -2.81 0.80
C GLY A 52 8.92 -4.24 1.15
N ASN A 53 9.86 -4.71 0.35
CA ASN A 53 10.64 -5.94 0.55
C ASN A 53 12.05 -5.53 0.98
N GLU A 54 12.77 -6.40 1.70
CA GLU A 54 14.16 -6.21 2.09
C GLU A 54 15.08 -6.06 0.86
N ARG A 55 15.14 -4.86 0.29
CA ARG A 55 16.06 -4.52 -0.79
C ARG A 55 17.35 -4.00 -0.17
N SER A 56 18.21 -4.94 0.24
CA SER A 56 19.56 -4.68 0.75
C SER A 56 20.59 -4.30 -0.33
N GLY A 57 20.17 -4.22 -1.60
CA GLY A 57 21.03 -3.83 -2.71
C GLY A 57 21.38 -2.35 -2.69
N ILE A 58 22.69 -2.03 -2.76
CA ILE A 58 23.21 -0.66 -2.70
C ILE A 58 22.67 0.25 -3.81
N GLU A 59 22.33 -0.33 -4.96
CA GLU A 59 21.70 0.37 -6.09
C GLU A 59 20.31 0.92 -5.74
N TYR A 60 19.52 0.19 -4.96
CA TYR A 60 18.19 0.65 -4.52
C TYR A 60 18.31 1.79 -3.50
N ILE A 61 19.28 1.71 -2.58
CA ILE A 61 19.60 2.78 -1.62
C ILE A 61 19.97 4.07 -2.36
N ASN A 62 20.76 3.98 -3.43
CA ASN A 62 21.13 5.14 -4.22
C ASN A 62 19.93 5.72 -4.99
N LYS A 63 19.08 4.87 -5.61
CA LYS A 63 17.86 5.33 -6.29
C LYS A 63 16.91 6.07 -5.36
N VAL A 64 16.65 5.55 -4.16
CA VAL A 64 15.79 6.20 -3.16
C VAL A 64 16.39 7.52 -2.69
N ARG A 65 17.71 7.55 -2.44
CA ARG A 65 18.42 8.78 -2.08
C ARG A 65 18.27 9.84 -3.17
N GLU A 66 18.55 9.53 -4.42
CA GLU A 66 18.49 10.52 -5.51
C GLU A 66 17.07 11.08 -5.76
N GLN A 67 16.02 10.27 -5.55
CA GLN A 67 14.64 10.71 -5.72
C GLN A 67 14.12 11.58 -4.55
N ALA A 68 14.65 11.41 -3.34
CA ALA A 68 14.21 12.15 -2.15
C ALA A 68 14.73 13.61 -2.07
N TRP A 69 15.70 13.98 -2.91
CA TRP A 69 16.31 15.32 -2.94
C TRP A 69 15.92 16.16 -4.18
N LYS A 70 14.86 15.76 -4.89
CA LYS A 70 14.19 16.61 -5.88
C LYS A 70 12.93 17.23 -5.26
#